data_AF-A0A2W2FQR1-F1
#
_entry.id   AF-A0A2W2FQR1-F1
#
_cell.length_a   1.000
_cell.length_b   1.000
_cell.length_c   1.000
_cell.angle_alpha   90.00
_cell.angle_beta   90.00
_cell.angle_gamma   90.00
#
_symmetry.space_group_name_H-M   'P 1'
#
loop_
_entity.id
_entity.type
_entity.pdbx_description
1 polymer ?
#
loop_
_entity_poly.entity_id
_entity_poly.type
_entity_poly.pdbx_seq_one_letter_code
_entity_poly.pdbx_strand_id
1 'polypeptide(L)'
;MIAMPPTRWSDLDLIARYEHTLRRDEQRLGLSDPAWRSLQPYWQQVILLLEVYRQIRHADHPISTDVVDALDAGHRWLIANRWPSRISQGAA
;
A
#
# COMPACT_ATOMS: atom_id res chain seq x y z
N MET A 1 12.66 10.42 -6.10
CA MET A 1 11.37 10.34 -6.82
C MET A 1 11.44 9.14 -7.74
N ILE A 2 10.61 8.12 -7.53
CA ILE A 2 10.59 6.94 -8.40
C ILE A 2 9.74 7.30 -9.63
N ALA A 3 10.33 7.28 -10.81
CA ALA A 3 9.59 7.48 -12.05
C ALA A 3 8.78 6.22 -12.39
N MET A 4 7.65 6.41 -13.07
CA MET A 4 6.87 5.28 -13.58
C MET A 4 7.72 4.45 -14.55
N PRO A 5 7.90 3.14 -14.31
CA PRO A 5 8.71 2.29 -15.16
C PRO A 5 7.93 1.89 -16.44
N PRO A 6 8.63 1.42 -17.49
CA PRO A 6 7.98 0.67 -18.56
C PRO A 6 7.13 -0.46 -17.95
N THR A 7 5.84 -0.46 -18.24
CA THR A 7 4.85 -1.35 -17.59
C THR A 7 4.17 -2.20 -18.65
N ARG A 8 4.10 -3.52 -18.41
CA ARG A 8 3.40 -4.44 -19.30
C ARG A 8 1.92 -4.52 -18.93
N TRP A 9 1.08 -4.89 -19.89
CA TRP A 9 -0.34 -5.14 -19.63
C TRP A 9 -0.57 -6.19 -18.53
N SER A 10 0.26 -7.25 -18.49
CA SER A 10 0.20 -8.25 -17.42
C SER A 10 0.42 -7.68 -16.02
N ASP A 11 1.27 -6.66 -15.91
CA ASP A 11 1.55 -5.99 -14.63
C ASP A 11 0.33 -5.16 -14.23
N LEU A 12 -0.24 -4.41 -15.18
CA LEU A 12 -1.48 -3.65 -14.97
C LEU A 12 -2.66 -4.53 -14.57
N ASP A 13 -2.82 -5.71 -15.19
CA ASP A 13 -3.85 -6.67 -14.81
C ASP A 13 -3.67 -7.17 -13.38
N LEU A 14 -2.42 -7.41 -12.96
CA LEU A 14 -2.12 -7.79 -11.58
C LEU A 14 -2.41 -6.65 -10.62
N ILE A 15 -1.99 -5.43 -10.93
CA ILE A 15 -2.26 -4.22 -10.13
C ILE A 15 -3.77 -3.99 -10.00
N ALA A 16 -4.52 -4.12 -11.09
CA ALA A 16 -5.98 -3.98 -11.11
C ALA A 16 -6.68 -5.04 -10.26
N ARG A 17 -6.17 -6.27 -10.24
CA ARG A 17 -6.67 -7.33 -9.33
C ARG A 17 -6.45 -6.99 -7.86
N TYR A 18 -5.27 -6.49 -7.50
CA TYR A 18 -5.01 -6.01 -6.14
C TYR A 18 -5.92 -4.83 -5.78
N GLU A 19 -6.04 -3.83 -6.66
CA GLU A 19 -6.92 -2.69 -6.45
C GLU A 19 -8.37 -3.12 -6.19
N HIS A 20 -8.91 -4.00 -7.02
CA HIS A 20 -10.29 -4.47 -6.93
C HIS A 20 -10.57 -5.13 -5.57
N THR A 21 -9.72 -6.08 -5.19
CA THR A 21 -9.89 -6.90 -3.99
C THR A 21 -9.62 -6.12 -2.71
N LEU A 22 -8.59 -5.26 -2.69
CA LEU A 22 -8.29 -4.39 -1.55
C LEU A 22 -9.40 -3.37 -1.32
N ARG A 23 -9.90 -2.71 -2.38
CA ARG A 23 -10.98 -1.72 -2.25
C ARG A 23 -12.24 -2.30 -1.62
N ARG A 24 -12.52 -3.58 -1.91
CA ARG A 24 -13.71 -4.30 -1.44
C ARG A 24 -13.52 -5.01 -0.10
N ASP A 25 -12.33 -4.87 0.51
CA ASP A 25 -11.95 -5.58 1.72
C ASP A 25 -11.98 -7.12 1.59
N GLU A 26 -11.88 -7.64 0.37
CA GLU A 26 -11.94 -9.08 0.10
C GLU A 26 -10.61 -9.77 0.43
N GLN A 27 -9.51 -9.02 0.41
CA GLN A 27 -8.22 -9.48 0.91
C GLN A 27 -7.45 -8.35 1.61
N ARG A 28 -6.44 -8.75 2.38
CA ARG A 28 -5.39 -7.87 2.90
C ARG A 28 -4.12 -8.11 2.11
N LEU A 29 -3.29 -7.08 1.94
CA LEU A 29 -1.98 -7.26 1.32
C LEU A 29 -1.08 -8.10 2.23
N GLY A 30 -0.76 -9.32 1.81
CA GLY A 30 0.27 -10.13 2.45
C GLY A 30 1.65 -9.64 1.99
N LEU A 31 2.44 -9.02 2.87
CA LEU A 31 3.78 -8.54 2.49
C LEU A 31 4.72 -9.66 2.03
N SER A 32 4.41 -10.92 2.33
CA SER A 32 5.15 -12.11 1.88
C SER A 32 4.66 -12.71 0.55
N ASP A 33 3.57 -12.17 -0.03
CA ASP A 33 3.03 -12.68 -1.29
C ASP A 33 4.02 -12.44 -2.45
N PRO A 34 4.46 -13.50 -3.17
CA PRO A 34 5.44 -13.37 -4.24
C PRO A 34 4.90 -12.61 -5.46
N ALA A 35 3.57 -12.57 -5.68
CA ALA A 35 2.99 -11.98 -6.87
C ALA A 35 3.21 -10.46 -6.91
N TRP A 36 2.86 -9.71 -5.86
CA TRP A 36 3.16 -8.27 -5.85
C TRP A 36 4.66 -7.97 -5.76
N ARG A 37 5.45 -8.83 -5.09
CA ARG A 37 6.92 -8.68 -5.03
C ARG A 37 7.59 -8.80 -6.40
N SER A 38 6.94 -9.45 -7.37
CA SER A 38 7.43 -9.52 -8.75
C SER A 38 7.27 -8.21 -9.53
N LEU A 39 6.40 -7.30 -9.06
CA LEU A 39 6.18 -6.00 -9.68
C LEU A 39 7.37 -5.06 -9.42
N GLN A 40 7.54 -4.09 -10.32
CA GLN A 40 8.55 -3.05 -10.14
C GLN A 40 8.28 -2.22 -8.87
N PRO A 41 9.32 -1.69 -8.20
CA PRO A 41 9.19 -0.96 -6.93
C PRO A 41 8.17 0.18 -6.94
N TYR A 42 8.03 0.88 -8.07
CA TYR A 42 7.00 1.90 -8.26
C TYR A 42 5.59 1.35 -7.99
N TRP A 43 5.26 0.21 -8.60
CA TRP A 43 3.93 -0.42 -8.48
C TRP A 43 3.72 -1.07 -7.11
N GLN A 44 4.79 -1.56 -6.49
CA GLN A 44 4.75 -2.03 -5.10
C GLN A 44 4.31 -0.89 -4.16
N GLN A 45 4.85 0.32 -4.33
CA GLN A 45 4.43 1.49 -3.55
C GLN A 45 2.96 1.87 -3.80
N VAL A 46 2.49 1.77 -5.06
CA VAL A 46 1.07 1.98 -5.38
C VAL A 46 0.18 0.96 -4.65
N ILE A 47 0.53 -0.31 -4.66
CA ILE A 47 -0.24 -1.36 -3.97
C ILE A 47 -0.23 -1.16 -2.44
N LEU A 48 0.91 -0.75 -1.87
CA LEU A 48 0.99 -0.40 -0.45
C LEU A 48 0.03 0.76 -0.10
N LEU A 49 -0.05 1.79 -0.94
CA LEU A 49 -1.02 2.88 -0.73
C LEU A 49 -2.47 2.41 -0.80
N LEU A 50 -2.78 1.43 -1.65
CA LEU A 50 -4.11 0.82 -1.72
C LEU A 50 -4.45 0.03 -0.45
N GLU A 51 -3.48 -0.72 0.10
CA GLU A 51 -3.63 -1.40 1.39
C GLU A 51 -3.82 -0.41 2.54
N VAL A 52 -3.05 0.68 2.56
CA VAL A 52 -3.24 1.77 3.52
C VAL A 52 -4.67 2.32 3.44
N TYR A 53 -5.15 2.58 2.21
CA TYR A 53 -6.50 3.07 2.03
C TYR A 53 -7.56 2.07 2.47
N ARG A 54 -7.37 0.77 2.23
CA ARG A 54 -8.24 -0.30 2.75
C ARG A 54 -8.31 -0.25 4.29
N GLN A 55 -7.17 -0.17 4.98
CA GLN A 55 -7.15 -0.09 6.44
C GLN A 55 -7.83 1.18 6.97
N ILE A 56 -7.61 2.33 6.34
CA ILE A 56 -8.29 3.57 6.69
C ILE A 56 -9.81 3.45 6.49
N ARG A 57 -10.26 2.72 5.47
CA ARG A 57 -11.68 2.64 5.13
C ARG A 57 -12.43 1.58 5.94
N HIS A 58 -11.80 0.44 6.20
CA HIS A 58 -12.46 -0.78 6.68
C HIS A 58 -11.97 -1.26 8.06
N ALA A 59 -10.85 -0.74 8.57
CA ALA A 59 -10.40 -1.04 9.93
C ALA A 59 -10.69 0.13 10.88
N ASP A 60 -10.93 -0.17 12.16
CA ASP A 60 -11.12 0.82 13.23
C ASP A 60 -9.83 1.12 14.02
N HIS A 61 -8.75 0.39 13.69
CA HIS A 61 -7.44 0.58 14.31
C HIS A 61 -6.51 1.43 13.42
N PRO A 62 -5.37 1.91 13.97
CA PRO A 62 -4.34 2.54 13.18
C PRO A 62 -3.79 1.62 12.08
N ILE A 63 -3.16 2.22 11.07
CA ILE A 63 -2.49 1.50 9.99
C ILE A 63 -1.36 0.65 10.59
N SER A 64 -1.27 -0.58 10.12
CA SER A 64 -0.25 -1.54 10.55
C SER A 64 1.16 -1.02 10.30
N THR A 65 2.05 -1.18 11.28
CA THR A 65 3.40 -0.60 11.26
C THR A 65 4.26 -1.18 10.15
N ASP A 66 4.11 -2.47 9.83
CA ASP A 66 4.79 -3.14 8.73
C ASP A 66 4.45 -2.52 7.35
N VAL A 67 3.18 -2.14 7.14
CA VAL A 67 2.75 -1.45 5.91
C VAL A 67 3.32 -0.03 5.86
N VAL A 68 3.36 0.68 7.00
CA VAL A 68 3.98 2.01 7.08
C VAL A 68 5.48 1.95 6.81
N ASP A 69 6.19 0.97 7.38
CA ASP A 69 7.63 0.82 7.23
C ASP A 69 8.04 0.43 5.80
N ALA A 70 7.16 -0.28 5.09
CA ALA A 70 7.35 -0.65 3.68
C ALA A 70 7.14 0.53 2.70
N LEU A 71 6.45 1.59 3.11
CA LEU A 71 6.29 2.79 2.29
C LEU A 71 7.60 3.58 2.19
N ASP A 72 7.82 4.23 1.05
CA ASP A 72 8.87 5.24 0.95
C ASP A 72 8.58 6.45 1.84
N ALA A 73 9.62 7.25 2.12
CA ALA A 73 9.53 8.37 3.04
C ALA A 73 8.52 9.45 2.60
N GLY A 74 8.35 9.65 1.30
CA GLY A 74 7.42 10.66 0.77
C GLY A 74 5.98 10.24 0.98
N HIS A 75 5.66 8.98 0.68
CA HIS A 75 4.35 8.41 0.94
C HIS A 75 4.04 8.34 2.43
N ARG A 76 4.99 7.93 3.28
CA ARG A 76 4.82 7.97 4.75
C ARG A 76 4.44 9.35 5.24
N TRP A 77 5.18 10.37 4.81
CA TRP A 77 4.89 11.76 5.17
C TRP A 77 3.50 12.18 4.71
N LEU A 78 3.11 11.84 3.48
CA LEU A 78 1.79 12.19 2.93
C LEU A 78 0.65 11.54 3.73
N ILE A 79 0.77 10.24 4.06
CA ILE A 79 -0.24 9.53 4.85
C ILE A 79 -0.34 10.15 6.25
N ALA A 80 0.80 10.43 6.90
CA ALA A 80 0.82 11.03 8.24
C ALA A 80 0.19 12.42 8.29
N ASN A 81 0.37 13.24 7.26
CA ASN A 81 -0.26 14.55 7.18
C ASN A 81 -1.76 14.48 6.86
N ARG A 82 -2.16 13.54 6.00
CA ARG A 82 -3.55 13.44 5.55
C ARG A 82 -4.46 12.73 6.55
N TRP A 83 -3.94 11.73 7.26
CA TRP A 83 -4.68 10.94 8.25
C TRP A 83 -3.88 10.79 9.55
N PRO A 84 -3.64 11.90 10.29
CA PRO A 84 -2.76 11.88 11.46
C PRO A 84 -3.23 10.93 12.56
N SER A 85 -4.55 10.74 12.73
CA SER A 85 -5.12 9.82 13.72
C SER A 85 -5.01 8.34 13.34
N ARG A 86 -4.62 8.04 12.09
CA ARG A 86 -4.50 6.67 11.58
C ARG A 86 -3.07 6.14 11.62
N ILE A 87 -2.09 6.96 11.96
CA ILE A 87 -0.72 6.51 12.20
C ILE A 87 -0.59 6.28 13.70
N SER A 88 -0.27 5.05 14.11
CA SER A 88 0.22 4.84 15.47
C SER A 88 1.50 5.66 15.60
N GLN A 89 1.52 6.64 16.50
CA GLN A 89 2.80 7.16 16.98
C GLN A 89 3.47 5.96 17.64
N GLY A 90 4.47 5.38 16.99
CA GLY A 90 5.26 4.30 17.58
C GLY A 90 5.69 4.77 18.96
N ALA A 91 5.33 4.00 20.00
CA ALA A 91 5.89 4.21 21.31
C ALA A 91 7.41 4.12 21.17
N ALA A 92 8.08 5.26 21.32
CA ALA A 92 9.51 5.35 21.54
C ALA A 92 9.83 4.96 22.98
#